data_AF-A0A9X0C1M2-F1
#
_entry.id   AF-A0A9X0C1M2-F1
#
_cell.length_a   1.000
_cell.length_b   1.000
_cell.length_c   1.000
_cell.angle_alpha   90.00
_cell.angle_beta   90.00
_cell.angle_gamma   90.00
#
_symmetry.space_group_name_H-M   'P 1'
#
loop_
_entity.id
_entity.type
_entity.pdbx_description
1 polymer ?
#
loop_
_entity_poly.entity_id
_entity_poly.type
_entity_poly.pdbx_seq_one_letter_code
_entity_poly.pdbx_strand_id
1 'polypeptide(L)'
;MKILMIHGSRQSGELFRAKLQALEKQINRAIPLQPGGVELVYPTAPFALNPSNGTSELRNRHGSCSWFDSESIDGLYPGLEISLESIASILKDSGPFDGIVGFSQGAAMAAMVASLLEENRKDAFARLEDEGGMSYPACFNTLEHPPLKFVVGFSGYGASNVAYRAFYDPGIQTPMMHFWGSMDTVVDESASMRLVESCLEDEKKRIVVWHSGGHVVPSGKRELVAVAHFIKSNVS
;
A
#
# COMPACT_ATOMS: atom_id res chain seq x y z
N MET A 1 -9.22 12.91 -9.83
CA MET A 1 -8.97 11.77 -8.91
C MET A 1 -7.48 11.67 -8.68
N LYS A 2 -7.02 11.47 -7.44
CA LYS A 2 -5.60 11.34 -7.12
C LYS A 2 -5.30 10.01 -6.45
N ILE A 3 -4.25 9.33 -6.90
CA ILE A 3 -3.85 8.02 -6.39
C ILE A 3 -2.38 8.08 -5.95
N LEU A 4 -2.12 7.65 -4.72
CA LEU A 4 -0.76 7.51 -4.21
C LEU A 4 -0.21 6.12 -4.58
N MET A 5 0.98 6.07 -5.13
CA MET A 5 1.59 4.86 -5.70
C MET A 5 2.81 4.47 -4.87
N ILE A 6 2.65 3.53 -3.94
CA ILE A 6 3.66 3.18 -2.94
C ILE A 6 4.45 1.94 -3.40
N HIS A 7 5.74 2.13 -3.69
CA HIS A 7 6.62 1.06 -4.18
C HIS A 7 6.99 0.04 -3.09
N GLY A 8 7.47 -1.14 -3.51
CA GLY A 8 8.00 -2.16 -2.59
C GLY A 8 9.44 -1.89 -2.15
N SER A 9 9.97 -2.73 -1.25
CA SER A 9 11.36 -2.62 -0.80
C SER A 9 12.34 -2.73 -1.98
N ARG A 10 13.50 -2.08 -1.82
CA ARG A 10 14.56 -2.02 -2.84
C ARG A 10 14.09 -1.44 -4.20
N GLN A 11 13.17 -0.48 -4.15
CA GLN A 11 12.68 0.28 -5.31
C GLN A 11 12.65 1.78 -5.00
N SER A 12 12.25 2.58 -5.99
CA SER A 12 11.95 4.00 -5.85
C SER A 12 10.66 4.32 -6.57
N GLY A 13 10.12 5.52 -6.35
CA GLY A 13 8.94 6.02 -7.04
C GLY A 13 9.11 6.00 -8.56
N GLU A 14 10.24 6.47 -9.09
CA GLU A 14 10.50 6.46 -10.53
C GLU A 14 10.60 5.04 -11.10
N LEU A 15 11.26 4.12 -10.39
CA LEU A 15 11.35 2.72 -10.82
C LEU A 15 9.96 2.06 -10.83
N PHE A 16 9.14 2.33 -9.82
CA PHE A 16 7.80 1.79 -9.73
C PHE A 16 6.91 2.32 -10.86
N ARG A 17 6.98 3.63 -11.13
CA ARG A 17 6.31 4.25 -12.27
C ARG A 17 6.72 3.62 -13.60
N ALA A 18 8.01 3.39 -13.81
CA ALA A 18 8.51 2.74 -15.03
C ALA A 18 7.93 1.32 -15.20
N LYS A 19 7.73 0.58 -14.11
CA LYS A 19 7.12 -0.77 -14.14
C LYS A 19 5.60 -0.75 -14.37
N LEU A 20 4.90 0.31 -13.96
CA LEU A 20 3.45 0.37 -13.97
C LEU A 20 2.81 1.04 -15.19
N GLN A 21 3.57 1.39 -16.22
CA GLN A 21 3.05 2.06 -17.43
C GLN A 21 1.82 1.38 -18.06
N ALA A 22 1.76 0.05 -18.05
CA ALA A 22 0.61 -0.68 -18.59
C ALA A 22 -0.65 -0.50 -17.72
N LEU A 23 -0.49 -0.48 -16.41
CA LEU A 23 -1.57 -0.21 -15.46
C LEU A 23 -2.07 1.24 -15.59
N GLU A 24 -1.16 2.21 -15.65
CA GLU A 24 -1.54 3.63 -15.83
C GLU A 24 -2.41 3.83 -17.07
N LYS A 25 -2.05 3.17 -18.19
CA LYS A 25 -2.85 3.22 -19.43
C LYS A 25 -4.25 2.64 -19.24
N GLN A 26 -4.42 1.58 -18.45
CA GLN A 26 -5.75 1.01 -18.19
C GLN A 26 -6.58 1.90 -17.27
N ILE A 27 -5.99 2.45 -16.21
CA ILE A 27 -6.67 3.38 -15.30
C ILE A 27 -7.17 4.61 -16.06
N ASN A 28 -6.30 5.25 -16.85
CA ASN A 28 -6.66 6.43 -17.64
C ASN A 28 -7.76 6.14 -18.69
N ARG A 29 -7.79 4.92 -19.26
CA ARG A 29 -8.84 4.51 -20.19
C ARG A 29 -10.19 4.24 -19.52
N ALA A 30 -10.19 3.72 -18.29
CA ALA A 30 -11.41 3.37 -17.58
C ALA A 30 -12.10 4.58 -16.93
N ILE A 31 -11.33 5.62 -16.59
CA ILE A 31 -11.77 6.81 -15.85
C ILE A 31 -11.55 8.11 -16.66
N PRO A 32 -12.00 8.21 -17.93
CA PRO A 32 -11.68 9.35 -18.79
C PRO A 32 -12.52 10.62 -18.54
N LEU A 33 -13.49 10.59 -17.59
CA LEU A 33 -14.57 11.59 -17.52
C LEU A 33 -14.63 12.44 -16.24
N GLN A 34 -13.64 12.34 -15.34
CA GLN A 34 -13.59 13.25 -14.19
C GLN A 34 -12.93 14.58 -14.61
N PRO A 35 -13.55 15.75 -14.32
CA PRO A 35 -12.87 17.03 -14.47
C PRO A 35 -11.51 16.99 -13.75
N GLY A 36 -10.41 17.22 -14.48
CA GLY A 36 -9.04 17.15 -13.94
C GLY A 36 -8.32 15.80 -14.07
N GLY A 37 -8.97 14.75 -14.60
CA GLY A 37 -8.32 13.47 -14.91
C GLY A 37 -7.84 12.65 -13.70
N VAL A 38 -6.89 11.75 -13.95
CA VAL A 38 -6.24 10.92 -12.92
C VAL A 38 -4.81 11.36 -12.71
N GLU A 39 -4.48 11.78 -11.50
CA GLU A 39 -3.12 12.10 -11.07
C GLU A 39 -2.55 10.92 -10.28
N LEU A 40 -1.40 10.41 -10.71
CA LEU A 40 -0.68 9.33 -10.05
C LEU A 40 0.60 9.88 -9.42
N VAL A 41 0.71 9.81 -8.10
CA VAL A 41 1.85 10.35 -7.34
C VAL A 41 2.72 9.20 -6.86
N TYR A 42 4.00 9.19 -7.24
CA TYR A 42 4.96 8.13 -6.94
C TYR A 42 6.05 8.63 -5.99
N PRO A 43 5.82 8.64 -4.67
CA PRO A 43 6.85 9.00 -3.72
C PRO A 43 7.95 7.94 -3.67
N THR A 44 9.14 8.36 -3.24
CA THR A 44 10.26 7.48 -2.94
C THR A 44 10.42 7.38 -1.43
N ALA A 45 10.54 6.15 -0.92
CA ALA A 45 10.70 5.87 0.50
C ALA A 45 11.97 6.53 1.09
N PRO A 46 11.97 6.90 2.39
CA PRO A 46 13.02 7.74 2.97
C PRO A 46 14.34 7.00 3.22
N PHE A 47 14.34 5.66 3.31
CA PHE A 47 15.56 4.90 3.61
C PHE A 47 16.25 4.45 2.33
N ALA A 48 17.29 5.17 1.93
CA ALA A 48 18.16 4.76 0.82
C ALA A 48 18.99 3.53 1.20
N LEU A 49 19.03 2.55 0.30
CA LEU A 49 19.80 1.33 0.45
C LEU A 49 21.04 1.37 -0.44
N ASN A 50 22.11 0.75 0.04
CA ASN A 50 23.32 0.58 -0.77
C ASN A 50 23.02 -0.27 -2.01
N PRO A 51 23.59 0.08 -3.18
CA PRO A 51 23.52 -0.78 -4.36
C PRO A 51 24.08 -2.17 -4.02
N SER A 52 23.30 -3.22 -4.26
CA SER A 52 23.81 -4.58 -4.13
C SER A 52 24.55 -5.02 -5.40
N ASN A 53 25.48 -5.96 -5.30
CA ASN A 53 26.08 -6.56 -6.49
C ASN A 53 24.99 -7.28 -7.30
N GLY A 54 24.99 -7.12 -8.63
CA GLY A 54 24.00 -7.75 -9.54
C GLY A 54 22.65 -7.04 -9.64
N THR A 55 22.57 -5.75 -9.28
CA THR A 55 21.40 -4.89 -9.56
C THR A 55 21.21 -4.68 -11.07
N SER A 56 19.97 -4.60 -11.53
CA SER A 56 19.68 -4.24 -12.93
C SER A 56 20.06 -2.79 -13.22
N GLU A 57 20.37 -2.46 -14.49
CA GLU A 57 20.67 -1.09 -14.92
C GLU A 57 19.55 -0.10 -14.54
N LEU A 58 18.29 -0.54 -14.67
CA LEU A 58 17.11 0.23 -14.27
C LEU A 58 17.12 0.56 -12.77
N ARG A 59 17.50 -0.39 -11.91
CA ARG A 59 17.60 -0.16 -10.46
C ARG A 59 18.78 0.75 -10.13
N ASN A 60 19.91 0.61 -10.82
CA ASN A 60 21.06 1.50 -10.65
C ASN A 60 20.73 2.95 -11.05
N ARG A 61 19.93 3.13 -12.09
CA ARG A 61 19.50 4.46 -12.56
C ARG A 61 18.59 5.17 -11.56
N HIS A 62 17.67 4.42 -10.94
CA HIS A 62 16.58 5.01 -10.15
C HIS A 62 16.76 4.86 -8.64
N GLY A 63 17.84 4.23 -8.19
CA GLY A 63 18.09 3.99 -6.77
C GLY A 63 17.26 2.85 -6.19
N SER A 64 17.47 2.61 -4.90
CA SER A 64 16.87 1.51 -4.15
C SER A 64 16.58 2.02 -2.75
N CYS A 65 15.31 2.11 -2.37
CA CYS A 65 14.85 2.58 -1.07
C CYS A 65 13.86 1.58 -0.45
N SER A 66 13.66 1.70 0.86
CA SER A 66 12.67 0.94 1.63
C SER A 66 11.89 1.85 2.57
N TRP A 67 10.68 1.43 2.94
CA TRP A 67 9.80 2.14 3.87
C TRP A 67 10.10 1.83 5.34
N PHE A 68 10.77 0.73 5.62
CA PHE A 68 11.30 0.43 6.94
C PHE A 68 12.50 -0.51 6.80
N ASP A 69 13.40 -0.44 7.77
CA ASP A 69 14.67 -1.17 7.79
C ASP A 69 14.46 -2.59 8.31
N SER A 70 13.64 -3.36 7.57
CA SER A 70 13.41 -4.77 7.81
C SER A 70 13.04 -5.45 6.50
N GLU A 71 13.71 -6.57 6.22
CA GLU A 71 13.28 -7.53 5.20
C GLU A 71 12.33 -8.59 5.77
N SER A 72 12.16 -8.62 7.10
CA SER A 72 11.25 -9.54 7.77
C SER A 72 9.81 -9.04 7.67
N ILE A 73 8.95 -9.93 7.19
CA ILE A 73 7.50 -9.72 7.10
C ILE A 73 6.85 -9.73 8.49
N ASP A 74 7.37 -10.57 9.39
CA ASP A 74 6.83 -10.84 10.73
C ASP A 74 7.59 -10.13 11.87
N GLY A 75 8.61 -9.35 11.51
CA GLY A 75 9.46 -8.65 12.48
C GLY A 75 8.89 -7.31 12.96
N LEU A 76 9.72 -6.60 13.71
CA LEU A 76 9.57 -5.16 13.86
C LEU A 76 9.94 -4.47 12.54
N TYR A 77 9.42 -3.26 12.36
CA TYR A 77 9.62 -2.37 11.23
C TYR A 77 10.36 -1.10 11.69
N PRO A 78 11.68 -1.17 11.97
CA PRO A 78 12.44 0.01 12.38
C PRO A 78 12.31 1.13 11.35
N GLY A 79 12.01 2.34 11.84
CA GLY A 79 11.84 3.51 11.00
C GLY A 79 10.45 3.65 10.35
N LEU A 80 9.48 2.80 10.70
CA LEU A 80 8.10 2.91 10.25
C LEU A 80 7.54 4.33 10.49
N GLU A 81 7.83 4.91 11.65
CA GLU A 81 7.36 6.23 12.08
C GLU A 81 7.85 7.34 11.13
N ILE A 82 9.11 7.26 10.68
CA ILE A 82 9.71 8.21 9.72
C ILE A 82 9.00 8.11 8.36
N SER A 83 8.68 6.89 7.93
CA SER A 83 7.93 6.67 6.69
C SER A 83 6.47 7.13 6.80
N LEU A 84 5.82 6.90 7.94
CA LEU A 84 4.47 7.42 8.20
C LEU A 84 4.46 8.95 8.21
N GLU A 85 5.46 9.60 8.80
CA GLU A 85 5.65 11.05 8.72
C GLU A 85 5.82 11.54 7.29
N SER A 86 6.65 10.86 6.49
CA SER A 86 6.86 11.20 5.08
C SER A 86 5.56 11.10 4.28
N ILE A 87 4.79 10.01 4.45
CA ILE A 87 3.49 9.84 3.81
C ILE A 87 2.48 10.88 4.31
N ALA A 88 2.41 11.14 5.62
CA ALA A 88 1.53 12.15 6.18
C ALA A 88 1.81 13.55 5.59
N SER A 89 3.07 13.92 5.37
CA SER A 89 3.42 15.17 4.68
C SER A 89 2.88 15.18 3.26
N ILE A 90 3.04 14.09 2.50
CA ILE A 90 2.51 14.00 1.13
C ILE A 90 0.98 14.10 1.10
N LEU A 91 0.30 13.40 2.01
CA LEU A 91 -1.17 13.47 2.13
C LEU A 91 -1.64 14.89 2.45
N LYS A 92 -0.91 15.60 3.32
CA LYS A 92 -1.20 16.99 3.68
C LYS A 92 -0.95 17.96 2.53
N ASP A 93 0.19 17.86 1.88
CA ASP A 93 0.67 18.86 0.92
C ASP A 93 0.06 18.67 -0.48
N SER A 94 -0.29 17.42 -0.82
CA SER A 94 -0.77 17.04 -2.16
C SER A 94 -2.14 16.38 -2.17
N GLY A 95 -2.78 16.20 -1.01
CA GLY A 95 -4.11 15.60 -0.90
C GLY A 95 -5.26 16.53 -1.35
N PRO A 96 -6.51 16.04 -1.22
CA PRO A 96 -6.86 14.69 -0.79
C PRO A 96 -6.58 13.65 -1.88
N PHE A 97 -6.18 12.46 -1.46
CA PHE A 97 -6.03 11.26 -2.26
C PHE A 97 -7.31 10.42 -2.17
N ASP A 98 -7.76 9.90 -3.31
CA ASP A 98 -8.93 9.02 -3.37
C ASP A 98 -8.58 7.58 -3.00
N GLY A 99 -7.34 7.15 -3.23
CA GLY A 99 -6.91 5.79 -2.93
C GLY A 99 -5.41 5.59 -3.06
N ILE A 100 -4.96 4.39 -2.69
CA ILE A 100 -3.56 4.01 -2.73
C ILE A 100 -3.39 2.72 -3.54
N VAL A 101 -2.33 2.65 -4.35
CA VAL A 101 -1.85 1.43 -4.98
C VAL A 101 -0.47 1.10 -4.44
N GLY A 102 -0.32 -0.06 -3.81
CA GLY A 102 0.92 -0.50 -3.17
C GLY A 102 1.45 -1.81 -3.74
N PHE A 103 2.77 -2.01 -3.70
CA PHE A 103 3.41 -3.29 -4.00
C PHE A 103 4.30 -3.75 -2.83
N SER A 104 4.22 -5.02 -2.43
CA SER A 104 5.07 -5.62 -1.39
C SER A 104 5.03 -4.83 -0.08
N GLN A 105 6.17 -4.37 0.43
CA GLN A 105 6.27 -3.44 1.55
C GLN A 105 5.35 -2.20 1.39
N GLY A 106 5.20 -1.69 0.18
CA GLY A 106 4.32 -0.57 -0.13
C GLY A 106 2.84 -0.91 -0.04
N ALA A 107 2.45 -2.17 -0.25
CA ALA A 107 1.07 -2.63 -0.05
C ALA A 107 0.76 -2.78 1.46
N ALA A 108 1.72 -3.26 2.26
CA ALA A 108 1.59 -3.26 3.71
C ALA A 108 1.45 -1.83 4.26
N MET A 109 2.31 -0.91 3.80
CA MET A 109 2.22 0.52 4.14
C MET A 109 0.88 1.14 3.70
N ALA A 110 0.40 0.83 2.49
CA ALA A 110 -0.88 1.32 1.99
C ALA A 110 -2.05 0.91 2.91
N ALA A 111 -2.06 -0.33 3.39
CA ALA A 111 -3.07 -0.82 4.32
C ALA A 111 -2.99 -0.10 5.69
N MET A 112 -1.78 0.09 6.23
CA MET A 112 -1.56 0.82 7.48
C MET A 112 -2.07 2.27 7.37
N VAL A 113 -1.72 2.97 6.28
CA VAL A 113 -2.16 4.34 6.01
C VAL A 113 -3.67 4.42 5.86
N ALA A 114 -4.29 3.48 5.15
CA ALA A 114 -5.75 3.41 5.03
C ALA A 114 -6.42 3.25 6.39
N SER A 115 -5.92 2.33 7.21
CA SER A 115 -6.37 2.14 8.59
C SER A 115 -6.28 3.43 9.41
N LEU A 116 -5.15 4.14 9.35
CA LEU A 116 -4.95 5.39 10.11
C LEU A 116 -5.92 6.52 9.73
N LEU A 117 -6.40 6.53 8.48
CA LEU A 117 -7.34 7.53 7.99
C LEU A 117 -8.81 7.22 8.34
N GLU A 118 -9.10 6.09 9.00
CA GLU A 118 -10.44 5.71 9.44
C GLU A 118 -10.82 6.39 10.77
N GLU A 119 -12.07 6.84 10.90
CA GLU A 119 -12.55 7.67 12.01
C GLU A 119 -12.29 7.05 13.41
N ASN A 120 -12.47 5.73 13.55
CA ASN A 120 -12.38 5.05 14.84
C ASN A 120 -11.00 4.44 15.13
N ARG A 121 -9.99 4.75 14.31
CA ARG A 121 -8.68 4.09 14.45
C ARG A 121 -7.93 4.52 15.71
N LYS A 122 -8.06 5.78 16.13
CA LYS A 122 -7.37 6.32 17.32
C LYS A 122 -7.70 5.53 18.59
N ASP A 123 -8.97 5.18 18.79
CA ASP A 123 -9.43 4.42 19.95
C ASP A 123 -8.83 3.01 20.00
N ALA A 124 -8.62 2.39 18.83
CA ALA A 124 -8.00 1.07 18.73
C ALA A 124 -6.53 1.08 19.16
N PHE A 125 -5.77 2.10 18.76
CA PHE A 125 -4.39 2.29 19.21
C PHE A 125 -4.31 2.51 20.72
N ALA A 126 -5.16 3.38 21.27
CA ALA A 126 -5.19 3.63 22.71
C ALA A 126 -5.54 2.37 23.53
N ARG A 127 -6.49 1.56 23.05
CA ARG A 127 -6.89 0.30 23.72
C ARG A 127 -5.77 -0.75 23.74
N LEU A 128 -5.00 -0.84 22.66
CA LEU A 128 -4.00 -1.89 22.46
C LEU A 128 -2.59 -1.51 22.94
N GLU A 129 -2.39 -0.26 23.36
CA GLU A 129 -1.11 0.23 23.87
C GLU A 129 -0.65 -0.57 25.11
N ASP A 130 -1.56 -0.83 26.06
CA ASP A 130 -1.28 -1.65 27.25
C ASP A 130 -0.97 -3.14 26.93
N GLU A 131 -1.33 -3.61 25.73
CA GLU A 131 -1.01 -4.96 25.22
C GLU A 131 0.34 -4.99 24.46
N GLY A 132 1.10 -3.90 24.46
CA GLY A 132 2.36 -3.77 23.72
C GLY A 132 2.20 -3.25 22.29
N GLY A 133 1.02 -2.71 21.94
CA GLY A 133 0.78 -1.96 20.72
C GLY A 133 1.56 -0.64 20.71
N MET A 134 1.93 -0.16 19.53
CA MET A 134 2.50 1.19 19.41
C MET A 134 1.42 2.26 19.64
N SER A 135 1.84 3.45 20.07
CA SER A 135 0.94 4.61 20.18
C SER A 135 0.48 5.08 18.79
N TYR A 136 -0.67 5.75 18.73
CA TYR A 136 -1.18 6.31 17.47
C TYR A 136 -0.17 7.32 16.86
N PRO A 137 0.23 7.19 15.58
CA PRO A 137 1.21 8.07 14.97
C PRO A 137 0.82 9.55 15.04
N ALA A 138 1.64 10.36 15.73
CA ALA A 138 1.32 11.76 15.99
C ALA A 138 1.11 12.59 14.71
N CYS A 139 1.83 12.27 13.63
CA CYS A 139 1.70 12.91 12.33
C CYS A 139 0.32 12.73 11.68
N PHE A 140 -0.44 11.70 12.06
CA PHE A 140 -1.83 11.48 11.63
C PHE A 140 -2.85 12.08 12.59
N ASN A 141 -2.45 12.61 13.75
CA ASN A 141 -3.39 13.13 14.73
C ASN A 141 -4.06 14.43 14.25
N THR A 142 -3.28 15.27 13.57
CA THR A 142 -3.70 16.57 13.03
C THR A 142 -3.84 16.58 11.51
N LEU A 143 -3.74 15.41 10.87
CA LEU A 143 -3.84 15.30 9.42
C LEU A 143 -5.31 15.42 9.01
N GLU A 144 -5.63 16.47 8.24
CA GLU A 144 -6.95 16.64 7.65
C GLU A 144 -7.00 15.94 6.29
N HIS A 145 -7.44 14.69 6.30
CA HIS A 145 -7.62 13.90 5.08
C HIS A 145 -8.80 12.94 5.29
N PRO A 146 -9.77 12.85 4.35
CA PRO A 146 -10.88 11.91 4.48
C PRO A 146 -10.39 10.45 4.43
N PRO A 147 -11.17 9.48 4.91
CA PRO A 147 -10.88 8.07 4.65
C PRO A 147 -10.65 7.82 3.16
N LEU A 148 -9.70 6.95 2.84
CA LEU A 148 -9.48 6.54 1.45
C LEU A 148 -10.72 5.80 0.92
N LYS A 149 -10.99 5.94 -0.37
CA LYS A 149 -12.08 5.24 -1.03
C LYS A 149 -11.70 3.81 -1.43
N PHE A 150 -10.41 3.57 -1.66
CA PHE A 150 -9.92 2.23 -1.99
C PHE A 150 -8.41 2.05 -1.73
N VAL A 151 -7.99 0.79 -1.63
CA VAL A 151 -6.60 0.34 -1.71
C VAL A 151 -6.48 -0.79 -2.74
N VAL A 152 -5.41 -0.79 -3.53
CA VAL A 152 -5.00 -1.95 -4.34
C VAL A 152 -3.63 -2.40 -3.87
N GLY A 153 -3.53 -3.61 -3.34
CA GLY A 153 -2.28 -4.20 -2.86
C GLY A 153 -1.81 -5.34 -3.75
N PHE A 154 -0.59 -5.27 -4.25
CA PHE A 154 0.08 -6.36 -4.97
C PHE A 154 1.13 -7.01 -4.08
N SER A 155 1.04 -8.31 -3.84
CA SER A 155 1.94 -9.06 -2.93
C SER A 155 2.10 -8.39 -1.54
N GLY A 156 1.02 -7.80 -1.02
CA GLY A 156 1.02 -7.17 0.30
C GLY A 156 0.86 -8.18 1.44
N TYR A 157 1.22 -7.76 2.64
CA TYR A 157 1.18 -8.60 3.84
C TYR A 157 0.70 -7.81 5.06
N GLY A 158 0.18 -8.53 6.04
CA GLY A 158 -0.24 -7.99 7.33
C GLY A 158 0.84 -8.26 8.37
N ALA A 159 1.17 -7.27 9.18
CA ALA A 159 2.16 -7.45 10.23
C ALA A 159 1.63 -8.37 11.34
N SER A 160 2.45 -9.31 11.83
CA SER A 160 2.09 -10.21 12.95
C SER A 160 2.47 -9.66 14.32
N ASN A 161 3.46 -8.78 14.37
CA ASN A 161 3.96 -8.27 15.65
C ASN A 161 2.86 -7.48 16.37
N VAL A 162 2.70 -7.72 17.68
CA VAL A 162 1.68 -7.08 18.52
C VAL A 162 1.75 -5.55 18.47
N ALA A 163 2.95 -4.98 18.26
CA ALA A 163 3.17 -3.56 18.07
C ALA A 163 2.28 -2.95 16.97
N TYR A 164 1.92 -3.72 15.95
CA TYR A 164 1.18 -3.26 14.78
C TYR A 164 -0.29 -3.71 14.76
N ARG A 165 -0.76 -4.40 15.81
CA ARG A 165 -2.12 -4.96 15.84
C ARG A 165 -3.20 -3.89 15.64
N ALA A 166 -3.00 -2.69 16.18
CA ALA A 166 -3.98 -1.61 16.08
C ALA A 166 -4.26 -1.12 14.65
N PHE A 167 -3.37 -1.39 13.69
CA PHE A 167 -3.63 -1.14 12.26
C PHE A 167 -4.69 -2.08 11.66
N TYR A 168 -4.91 -3.24 12.29
CA TYR A 168 -5.67 -4.35 11.71
C TYR A 168 -6.89 -4.74 12.56
N ASP A 169 -6.96 -4.29 13.82
CA ASP A 169 -8.03 -4.55 14.77
C ASP A 169 -8.54 -3.22 15.37
N PRO A 170 -9.78 -2.78 15.08
CA PRO A 170 -10.80 -3.48 14.30
C PRO A 170 -10.43 -3.56 12.81
N GLY A 171 -11.09 -4.47 12.07
CA GLY A 171 -10.78 -4.71 10.66
C GLY A 171 -10.83 -3.44 9.80
N ILE A 172 -9.97 -3.37 8.79
CA ILE A 172 -9.88 -2.25 7.84
C ILE A 172 -11.18 -2.14 7.06
N GLN A 173 -11.83 -0.97 7.14
CA GLN A 173 -13.12 -0.67 6.52
C GLN A 173 -12.96 -0.21 5.06
N THR A 174 -11.83 0.40 4.75
CA THR A 174 -11.48 0.86 3.41
C THR A 174 -11.51 -0.31 2.42
N PRO A 175 -12.26 -0.22 1.30
CA PRO A 175 -12.27 -1.25 0.27
C PRO A 175 -10.87 -1.58 -0.24
N MET A 176 -10.48 -2.85 -0.20
CA MET A 176 -9.18 -3.33 -0.62
C MET A 176 -9.26 -4.48 -1.63
N MET A 177 -8.53 -4.32 -2.72
CA MET A 177 -8.29 -5.37 -3.71
C MET A 177 -6.86 -5.89 -3.56
N HIS A 178 -6.73 -7.19 -3.30
CA HIS A 178 -5.48 -7.90 -3.07
C HIS A 178 -5.14 -8.74 -4.29
N PHE A 179 -3.91 -8.60 -4.77
CA PHE A 179 -3.33 -9.48 -5.77
C PHE A 179 -2.23 -10.29 -5.13
N TRP A 180 -2.26 -11.60 -5.38
CA TRP A 180 -1.20 -12.48 -4.91
C TRP A 180 -0.77 -13.48 -5.99
N GLY A 181 0.54 -13.70 -6.05
CA GLY A 181 1.17 -14.62 -6.98
C GLY A 181 1.29 -16.01 -6.38
N SER A 182 0.77 -17.03 -7.06
CA SER A 182 0.85 -18.41 -6.59
C SER A 182 2.28 -18.97 -6.56
N MET A 183 3.25 -18.26 -7.15
CA MET A 183 4.68 -18.61 -7.10
C MET A 183 5.49 -17.55 -6.32
N ASP A 184 4.84 -16.75 -5.48
CA ASP A 184 5.53 -15.75 -4.66
C ASP A 184 6.32 -16.46 -3.54
N THR A 185 7.64 -16.36 -3.58
CA THR A 185 8.55 -16.93 -2.59
C THR A 185 9.17 -15.87 -1.68
N VAL A 186 8.72 -14.61 -1.80
CA VAL A 186 9.24 -13.48 -1.01
C VAL A 186 8.27 -13.17 0.11
N VAL A 187 6.96 -13.20 -0.19
CA VAL A 187 5.91 -13.03 0.80
C VAL A 187 5.11 -14.31 0.88
N ASP A 188 5.17 -14.94 2.06
CA ASP A 188 4.43 -16.17 2.32
C ASP A 188 2.91 -15.95 2.25
N GLU A 189 2.20 -17.01 1.85
CA GLU A 189 0.73 -17.06 1.78
C GLU A 189 0.09 -16.56 3.07
N SER A 190 0.54 -17.08 4.21
CA SER A 190 -0.04 -16.80 5.51
C SER A 190 0.06 -15.31 5.87
N ALA A 191 1.14 -14.63 5.49
CA ALA A 191 1.31 -13.20 5.74
C ALA A 191 0.41 -12.36 4.82
N SER A 192 0.21 -12.79 3.57
CA SER A 192 -0.73 -12.16 2.64
C SER A 192 -2.19 -12.34 3.10
N MET A 193 -2.55 -13.57 3.50
CA MET A 193 -3.88 -13.88 3.99
C MET A 193 -4.20 -13.18 5.29
N ARG A 194 -3.22 -12.97 6.18
CA ARG A 194 -3.39 -12.14 7.39
C ARG A 194 -3.87 -10.73 7.05
N LEU A 195 -3.35 -10.12 5.98
CA LEU A 195 -3.83 -8.81 5.53
C LEU A 195 -5.27 -8.90 5.01
N VAL A 196 -5.56 -9.89 4.15
CA VAL A 196 -6.91 -10.10 3.61
C VAL A 196 -7.93 -10.27 4.75
N GLU A 197 -7.62 -11.12 5.73
CA GLU A 197 -8.48 -11.43 6.86
C GLU A 197 -8.66 -10.25 7.81
N SER A 198 -7.73 -9.31 7.84
CA SER A 198 -7.87 -8.04 8.57
C SER A 198 -8.75 -7.00 7.88
N CYS A 199 -9.13 -7.19 6.62
CA CYS A 199 -10.12 -6.35 5.94
C CYS A 199 -11.54 -6.81 6.26
N LEU A 200 -12.48 -5.87 6.33
CA LEU A 200 -13.90 -6.15 6.60
C LEU A 200 -14.42 -7.25 5.67
N GLU A 201 -15.12 -8.22 6.25
CA GLU A 201 -15.76 -9.31 5.52
C GLU A 201 -16.99 -8.81 4.75
N ASP A 202 -16.72 -8.21 3.59
CA ASP A 202 -17.69 -7.78 2.60
C ASP A 202 -17.10 -8.06 1.21
N GLU A 203 -17.70 -8.97 0.45
CA GLU A 203 -17.19 -9.41 -0.86
C GLU A 203 -17.08 -8.27 -1.88
N LYS A 204 -17.78 -7.15 -1.68
CA LYS A 204 -17.66 -5.96 -2.54
C LYS A 204 -16.50 -5.06 -2.14
N LYS A 205 -16.03 -5.17 -0.90
CA LYS A 205 -14.94 -4.37 -0.34
C LYS A 205 -13.64 -5.14 -0.17
N ARG A 206 -13.68 -6.46 -0.05
CA ARG A 206 -12.51 -7.35 0.08
C ARG A 206 -12.44 -8.28 -1.12
N ILE A 207 -11.63 -7.91 -2.10
CA ILE A 207 -11.47 -8.68 -3.36
C ILE A 207 -10.08 -9.32 -3.38
N VAL A 208 -10.01 -10.63 -3.62
CA VAL A 208 -8.73 -11.36 -3.75
C VAL A 208 -8.60 -11.90 -5.16
N VAL A 209 -7.49 -11.58 -5.82
CA VAL A 209 -7.16 -12.05 -7.17
C VAL A 209 -5.82 -12.77 -7.18
N TRP A 210 -5.85 -14.00 -7.70
CA TRP A 210 -4.67 -14.84 -7.84
C TRP A 210 -4.11 -14.75 -9.25
N HIS A 211 -2.79 -14.73 -9.37
CA HIS A 211 -2.10 -14.85 -10.66
C HIS A 211 -0.99 -15.90 -10.60
N SER A 212 -0.64 -16.44 -11.75
CA SER A 212 0.37 -17.50 -11.85
C SER A 212 1.82 -17.01 -11.69
N GLY A 213 2.07 -15.70 -11.59
CA GLY A 213 3.41 -15.13 -11.38
C GLY A 213 3.95 -15.29 -9.95
N GLY A 214 5.21 -14.88 -9.75
CA GLY A 214 5.86 -14.77 -8.43
C GLY A 214 5.65 -13.40 -7.78
N HIS A 215 6.67 -12.87 -7.10
CA HIS A 215 6.64 -11.58 -6.40
C HIS A 215 6.71 -10.38 -7.38
N VAL A 216 5.62 -10.12 -8.10
CA VAL A 216 5.55 -9.11 -9.16
C VAL A 216 4.17 -8.46 -9.22
N VAL A 217 4.08 -7.26 -9.79
CA VAL A 217 2.79 -6.72 -10.24
C VAL A 217 2.39 -7.43 -11.54
N PRO A 218 1.21 -8.04 -11.64
CA PRO A 218 0.77 -8.72 -12.85
C PRO A 218 0.60 -7.73 -14.01
N SER A 219 1.04 -8.13 -15.19
CA SER A 219 0.93 -7.33 -16.44
C SER A 219 -0.17 -7.84 -17.38
N GLY A 220 -0.88 -8.91 -16.98
CA GLY A 220 -1.95 -9.51 -17.77
C GLY A 220 -3.14 -8.56 -17.93
N LYS A 221 -3.73 -8.53 -19.13
CA LYS A 221 -4.82 -7.61 -19.46
C LYS A 221 -6.02 -7.77 -18.51
N ARG A 222 -6.34 -9.00 -18.11
CA ARG A 222 -7.45 -9.30 -17.20
C ARG A 222 -7.24 -8.64 -15.84
N GLU A 223 -6.06 -8.81 -15.27
CA GLU A 223 -5.68 -8.26 -13.96
C GLU A 223 -5.68 -6.73 -13.99
N LEU A 224 -5.06 -6.13 -15.02
CA LEU A 224 -5.01 -4.68 -15.16
C LEU A 224 -6.40 -4.04 -15.37
N VAL A 225 -7.29 -4.70 -16.13
CA VAL A 225 -8.68 -4.24 -16.31
C VAL A 225 -9.47 -4.38 -15.00
N ALA A 226 -9.25 -5.45 -14.24
CA ALA A 226 -9.91 -5.64 -12.94
C ALA A 226 -9.55 -4.52 -11.95
N VAL A 227 -8.27 -4.13 -11.87
CA VAL A 227 -7.83 -2.98 -11.07
C VAL A 227 -8.54 -1.70 -11.50
N ALA A 228 -8.55 -1.40 -12.80
CA ALA A 228 -9.18 -0.18 -13.32
C ALA A 228 -10.69 -0.14 -13.05
N HIS A 229 -11.36 -1.29 -13.12
CA HIS A 229 -12.78 -1.41 -12.78
C HIS A 229 -13.04 -1.21 -11.29
N PHE A 230 -12.24 -1.84 -10.43
CA PHE A 230 -12.34 -1.69 -8.98
C PHE A 230 -12.12 -0.25 -8.53
N ILE A 231 -11.11 0.42 -9.09
CA ILE A 231 -10.88 1.85 -8.81
C ILE A 231 -12.11 2.65 -9.21
N LYS A 232 -12.63 2.44 -10.44
CA LYS A 232 -13.79 3.15 -10.96
C LYS A 232 -15.02 2.98 -10.05
N SER A 233 -15.31 1.76 -9.58
CA SER A 233 -16.51 1.48 -8.78
C SER A 233 -16.49 2.09 -7.38
N ASN A 234 -15.31 2.44 -6.84
CA ASN A 234 -15.17 3.03 -5.51
C ASN A 234 -15.09 4.56 -5.53
N VAL A 235 -14.99 5.17 -6.71
CA VAL A 235 -14.87 6.64 -6.86
C VAL A 235 -16.02 7.27 -7.64
N SER A 236 -16.86 6.45 -8.28
CA SER A 236 -18.06 6.86 -9.02
C SER A 236 -19.29 6.99 -8.14
#